data_AF-A0A1Z8TS06-F1
#
_entry.id   AF-A0A1Z8TS06-F1
#
_cell.length_a   1.000
_cell.length_b   1.000
_cell.length_c   1.000
_cell.angle_alpha   90.00
_cell.angle_beta   90.00
_cell.angle_gamma   90.00
#
_symmetry.space_group_name_H-M   'P 1'
#
loop_
_entity.id
_entity.type
_entity.pdbx_description
1 polymer ?
#
loop_
_entity_poly.entity_id
_entity_poly.type
_entity_poly.pdbx_seq_one_letter_code
_entity_poly.pdbx_strand_id
1 'polypeptide(L)'
;MMKMLSRYIAFFVLLCPVLLYAGTNDNEILLDQSGDTLKLYVDQIGYGNKVCGSISSGACATDWTLTGNTVTMDIDMIGNLNQIFGPTLFDSTDVDLKLTGNSNVWDWNVGYGGSADSSVVDVDISGNSNQFDIDWAYNASAERLDFDLDINTGSSNVWDINIDADDVTWNVDVIGSSNNFATTQSDGAYQSLTMEWVGSNGDIDIIQSSGTCPTGISSCYGVINADFDSENAIVDIKQKDTGD
;
A
#
# COMPACT_ATOMS: atom_id res chain seq x y z
N MET A 1 -29.40 22.86 76.32
CA MET A 1 -29.61 23.85 75.24
C MET A 1 -28.48 23.62 74.24
N MET A 2 -28.69 23.25 72.96
CA MET A 2 -29.91 22.98 72.20
C MET A 2 -29.59 21.95 71.09
N LYS A 3 -30.52 21.07 70.72
CA LYS A 3 -30.37 20.16 69.56
C LYS A 3 -30.51 20.95 68.25
N MET A 4 -29.92 20.46 67.15
CA MET A 4 -30.52 20.23 65.81
C MET A 4 -29.58 19.27 65.04
N LEU A 5 -30.01 18.22 64.33
CA LEU A 5 -30.85 18.17 63.11
C LEU A 5 -30.30 19.09 61.99
N SER A 6 -30.38 18.75 60.70
CA SER A 6 -30.63 17.51 59.95
C SER A 6 -30.37 17.83 58.48
N ARG A 7 -30.07 16.83 57.63
CA ARG A 7 -30.17 16.90 56.14
C ARG A 7 -29.44 18.06 55.45
N TYR A 8 -28.39 17.76 54.70
CA TYR A 8 -28.43 17.90 53.24
C TYR A 8 -27.55 16.84 52.59
N ILE A 9 -28.20 15.89 51.90
CA ILE A 9 -27.53 15.06 50.89
C ILE A 9 -27.32 16.00 49.69
N ALA A 10 -26.16 16.63 49.62
CA ALA A 10 -25.76 17.46 48.48
C ALA A 10 -24.91 16.60 47.55
N PHE A 11 -25.59 16.03 46.55
CA PHE A 11 -25.03 15.14 45.52
C PHE A 11 -24.12 15.94 44.58
N PHE A 12 -22.85 16.14 44.95
CA PHE A 12 -21.82 16.75 44.10
C PHE A 12 -21.02 15.68 43.34
N VAL A 13 -21.77 14.88 42.58
CA VAL A 13 -21.25 14.17 41.39
C VAL A 13 -21.29 15.17 40.22
N LEU A 14 -20.44 14.97 39.21
CA LEU A 14 -20.25 15.85 38.04
C LEU A 14 -19.56 17.21 38.31
N LEU A 15 -18.23 17.17 38.38
CA LEU A 15 -17.36 18.07 37.59
C LEU A 15 -15.96 17.47 37.42
N CYS A 16 -15.90 16.16 37.14
CA CYS A 16 -14.77 15.63 36.41
C CYS A 16 -14.88 16.19 34.98
N PRO A 17 -13.81 16.77 34.39
CA PRO A 17 -13.84 17.09 32.98
C PRO A 17 -14.04 15.78 32.24
N VAL A 18 -15.21 15.59 31.65
CA VAL A 18 -15.38 14.58 30.62
C VAL A 18 -14.50 15.06 29.48
N LEU A 19 -13.29 14.52 29.40
CA LEU A 19 -12.53 14.46 28.17
C LEU A 19 -13.39 13.62 27.22
N LEU A 20 -14.31 14.30 26.56
CA LEU A 20 -14.91 13.85 25.33
C LEU A 20 -13.75 13.76 24.35
N TYR A 21 -13.10 12.58 24.31
CA TYR A 21 -12.55 12.08 23.07
C TYR A 21 -13.72 11.98 22.12
N ALA A 22 -14.02 13.09 21.44
CA ALA A 22 -14.62 13.01 20.12
C ALA A 22 -13.60 12.23 19.29
N GLY A 23 -13.89 10.95 19.03
CA GLY A 23 -13.29 10.29 17.88
C GLY A 23 -13.74 11.10 16.68
N THR A 24 -12.82 11.85 16.09
CA THR A 24 -13.05 12.57 14.85
C THR A 24 -12.86 11.57 13.72
N ASN A 25 -13.88 10.74 13.51
CA ASN A 25 -14.08 10.05 12.25
C ASN A 25 -14.23 11.15 11.18
N ASP A 26 -13.22 11.33 10.32
CA ASP A 26 -13.24 12.39 9.31
C ASP A 26 -14.01 11.93 8.07
N ASN A 27 -13.41 11.09 7.22
CA ASN A 27 -14.03 10.56 6.00
C ASN A 27 -13.78 9.05 5.87
N GLU A 28 -14.84 8.28 5.60
CA GLU A 28 -14.81 6.81 5.50
C GLU A 28 -15.58 6.37 4.25
N ILE A 29 -14.98 5.51 3.41
CA ILE A 29 -15.65 4.86 2.26
C ILE A 29 -15.53 3.34 2.39
N LEU A 30 -16.68 2.67 2.46
CA LEU A 30 -16.82 1.21 2.33
C LEU A 30 -17.21 0.90 0.88
N LEU A 31 -16.59 -0.11 0.28
CA LEU A 31 -16.77 -0.50 -1.13
C LEU A 31 -16.86 -2.03 -1.29
N ASP A 32 -18.08 -2.54 -1.45
CA ASP A 32 -18.32 -3.88 -2.00
C ASP A 32 -18.70 -3.73 -3.48
N GLN A 33 -17.76 -4.06 -4.36
CA GLN A 33 -17.96 -4.04 -5.81
C GLN A 33 -17.79 -5.44 -6.37
N SER A 34 -18.82 -5.87 -7.11
CA SER A 34 -18.84 -7.09 -7.89
C SER A 34 -19.28 -6.79 -9.33
N GLY A 35 -18.58 -7.39 -10.29
CA GLY A 35 -18.90 -7.33 -11.72
C GLY A 35 -17.71 -6.90 -12.56
N ASP A 36 -17.67 -7.38 -13.81
CA ASP A 36 -16.44 -7.42 -14.60
C ASP A 36 -15.83 -6.04 -14.94
N THR A 37 -16.60 -4.95 -14.88
CA THR A 37 -16.15 -3.62 -15.33
C THR A 37 -16.53 -2.50 -14.38
N LEU A 38 -15.59 -1.58 -14.09
CA LEU A 38 -15.80 -0.41 -13.25
C LEU A 38 -15.03 0.81 -13.76
N LYS A 39 -15.59 2.01 -13.54
CA LYS A 39 -14.80 3.25 -13.45
C LYS A 39 -15.02 3.89 -12.10
N LEU A 40 -13.97 4.06 -11.31
CA LEU A 40 -13.99 4.57 -9.94
C LEU A 40 -13.18 5.86 -9.86
N TYR A 41 -13.74 6.89 -9.24
CA TYR A 41 -13.08 8.17 -9.00
C TYR A 41 -13.35 8.57 -7.55
N VAL A 42 -12.32 8.80 -6.74
CA VAL A 42 -12.44 9.07 -5.30
C VAL A 42 -11.56 10.25 -4.88
N ASP A 43 -12.20 11.39 -4.63
CA ASP A 43 -11.57 12.54 -3.96
C ASP A 43 -11.84 12.48 -2.44
N GLN A 44 -10.87 12.09 -1.62
CA GLN A 44 -10.96 12.19 -0.16
C GLN A 44 -10.03 13.30 0.38
N ILE A 45 -10.62 14.43 0.79
CA ILE A 45 -9.92 15.55 1.40
C ILE A 45 -10.34 15.70 2.87
N GLY A 46 -9.40 15.56 3.81
CA GLY A 46 -9.69 15.48 5.25
C GLY A 46 -8.44 15.38 6.13
N TYR A 47 -8.60 15.00 7.40
CA TYR A 47 -7.46 14.74 8.28
C TYR A 47 -7.21 13.22 8.46
N GLY A 48 -8.26 12.40 8.54
CA GLY A 48 -8.22 10.93 8.62
C GLY A 48 -9.10 10.24 7.58
N ASN A 49 -8.53 10.06 6.39
CA ASN A 49 -9.19 9.49 5.21
C ASN A 49 -9.00 7.97 5.16
N LYS A 50 -10.05 7.20 4.85
CA LYS A 50 -10.02 5.73 4.80
C LYS A 50 -10.86 5.12 3.69
N VAL A 51 -10.35 4.04 3.07
CA VAL A 51 -10.98 3.26 1.98
C VAL A 51 -10.70 1.76 2.21
N CYS A 52 -11.69 0.95 2.63
CA CYS A 52 -11.39 0.08 3.77
C CYS A 52 -11.70 -1.44 3.79
N GLY A 53 -10.69 -2.26 3.54
CA GLY A 53 -10.62 -3.69 3.82
C GLY A 53 -10.84 -4.09 5.29
N SER A 54 -10.17 -3.46 6.28
CA SER A 54 -10.75 -3.21 7.62
C SER A 54 -9.83 -2.51 8.64
N ILE A 55 -10.43 -1.79 9.61
CA ILE A 55 -9.86 -1.18 10.83
C ILE A 55 -10.96 -1.10 11.91
N SER A 56 -10.67 -1.44 13.17
CA SER A 56 -11.49 -1.01 14.32
C SER A 56 -10.67 -0.98 15.62
N SER A 57 -10.81 -0.04 16.54
CA SER A 57 -11.69 1.15 16.54
C SER A 57 -10.87 2.40 16.19
N GLY A 58 -10.67 2.59 14.88
CA GLY A 58 -9.84 3.65 14.30
C GLY A 58 -10.50 4.55 13.25
N ALA A 59 -11.66 4.27 12.61
CA ALA A 59 -12.35 3.01 12.35
C ALA A 59 -12.74 2.93 10.87
N CYS A 60 -12.97 1.72 10.35
CA CYS A 60 -13.56 1.39 9.03
C CYS A 60 -13.58 -0.14 8.89
N ALA A 61 -14.58 -0.86 9.38
CA ALA A 61 -14.38 -2.25 9.85
C ALA A 61 -14.62 -3.39 8.83
N THR A 62 -14.19 -3.22 7.58
CA THR A 62 -14.76 -3.74 6.30
C THR A 62 -15.76 -2.72 5.73
N ASP A 63 -16.13 -2.70 4.44
CA ASP A 63 -15.69 -3.53 3.32
C ASP A 63 -14.75 -2.76 2.39
N TRP A 64 -13.72 -3.43 1.90
CA TRP A 64 -13.26 -3.22 0.56
C TRP A 64 -13.06 -4.60 -0.08
N THR A 65 -13.92 -4.88 -1.05
CA THR A 65 -13.82 -6.03 -1.93
C THR A 65 -14.13 -5.50 -3.32
N LEU A 66 -13.12 -5.42 -4.16
CA LEU A 66 -13.20 -4.84 -5.51
C LEU A 66 -12.85 -5.94 -6.50
N THR A 67 -13.88 -6.48 -7.15
CA THR A 67 -13.81 -7.65 -8.04
C THR A 67 -14.22 -7.26 -9.45
N GLY A 68 -13.24 -7.06 -10.34
CA GLY A 68 -13.48 -6.74 -11.75
C GLY A 68 -12.27 -7.01 -12.65
N ASN A 69 -12.54 -7.43 -13.88
CA ASN A 69 -11.53 -7.80 -14.90
C ASN A 69 -11.28 -6.69 -15.92
N THR A 70 -11.80 -5.48 -15.68
CA THR A 70 -11.51 -4.25 -16.42
C THR A 70 -11.91 -3.06 -15.55
N VAL A 71 -11.07 -2.70 -14.60
CA VAL A 71 -11.28 -1.53 -13.73
C VAL A 71 -10.43 -0.37 -14.25
N THR A 72 -10.99 0.84 -14.33
CA THR A 72 -10.19 2.08 -14.29
C THR A 72 -10.47 2.74 -12.95
N MET A 73 -9.44 3.06 -12.18
CA MET A 73 -9.61 3.74 -10.89
C MET A 73 -8.63 4.89 -10.73
N ASP A 74 -9.11 5.95 -10.08
CA ASP A 74 -8.38 7.17 -9.75
C ASP A 74 -8.77 7.54 -8.32
N ILE A 75 -7.80 7.55 -7.40
CA ILE A 75 -8.01 7.78 -5.98
C ILE A 75 -7.03 8.82 -5.44
N ASP A 76 -7.55 10.02 -5.17
CA ASP A 76 -6.88 11.13 -4.50
C ASP A 76 -7.19 11.12 -2.99
N MET A 77 -6.23 10.66 -2.16
CA MET A 77 -6.32 10.79 -0.69
C MET A 77 -5.41 11.92 -0.20
N ILE A 78 -6.02 13.05 0.15
CA ILE A 78 -5.34 14.26 0.62
C ILE A 78 -5.70 14.50 2.09
N GLY A 79 -4.83 14.07 3.01
CA GLY A 79 -5.06 14.15 4.45
C GLY A 79 -3.92 13.60 5.29
N ASN A 80 -3.90 13.88 6.60
CA ASN A 80 -2.71 13.55 7.42
C ASN A 80 -2.60 12.07 7.82
N LEU A 81 -3.70 11.32 7.74
CA LEU A 81 -3.77 9.88 8.01
C LEU A 81 -4.59 9.26 6.86
N ASN A 82 -3.95 8.90 5.77
CA ASN A 82 -4.58 8.20 4.64
C ASN A 82 -4.41 6.68 4.82
N GLN A 83 -5.47 5.89 4.66
CA GLN A 83 -5.39 4.44 4.83
C GLN A 83 -6.28 3.67 3.85
N ILE A 84 -5.71 2.70 3.13
CA ILE A 84 -6.40 2.00 2.04
C ILE A 84 -6.06 0.49 2.02
N PHE A 85 -7.04 -0.43 2.16
CA PHE A 85 -6.82 -1.88 2.45
C PHE A 85 -7.64 -2.88 1.60
N GLY A 86 -7.07 -3.95 1.04
CA GLY A 86 -7.78 -4.98 0.24
C GLY A 86 -8.67 -5.95 1.05
N PRO A 87 -9.27 -7.00 0.43
CA PRO A 87 -8.82 -7.67 -0.80
C PRO A 87 -9.33 -7.10 -2.13
N THR A 88 -8.57 -7.39 -3.18
CA THR A 88 -8.84 -6.93 -4.54
C THR A 88 -8.67 -8.08 -5.54
N LEU A 89 -9.53 -8.16 -6.55
CA LEU A 89 -9.36 -9.03 -7.71
C LEU A 89 -9.35 -8.16 -8.96
N PHE A 90 -8.15 -8.00 -9.52
CA PHE A 90 -7.89 -7.31 -10.77
C PHE A 90 -7.43 -8.29 -11.84
N ASP A 91 -7.77 -7.96 -13.07
CA ASP A 91 -7.19 -8.40 -14.33
C ASP A 91 -7.41 -7.20 -15.27
N SER A 92 -6.43 -6.86 -16.10
CA SER A 92 -6.56 -5.81 -17.13
C SER A 92 -7.07 -4.46 -16.58
N THR A 93 -6.44 -4.01 -15.50
CA THR A 93 -6.86 -2.84 -14.71
C THR A 93 -5.90 -1.64 -14.87
N ASP A 94 -6.42 -0.44 -14.70
CA ASP A 94 -5.77 0.85 -14.87
C ASP A 94 -5.95 1.63 -13.54
N VAL A 95 -4.87 1.93 -12.81
CA VAL A 95 -4.87 2.44 -11.44
C VAL A 95 -4.03 3.71 -11.32
N ASP A 96 -4.67 4.86 -11.07
CA ASP A 96 -4.04 6.05 -10.51
C ASP A 96 -4.28 6.08 -8.98
N LEU A 97 -3.21 6.12 -8.16
CA LEU A 97 -3.31 6.23 -6.69
C LEU A 97 -2.41 7.35 -6.14
N LYS A 98 -3.02 8.37 -5.52
CA LYS A 98 -2.31 9.50 -4.93
C LYS A 98 -2.51 9.57 -3.42
N LEU A 99 -1.42 9.42 -2.66
CA LEU A 99 -1.45 9.49 -1.19
C LEU A 99 -0.64 10.71 -0.69
N THR A 100 -1.33 11.83 -0.48
CA THR A 100 -0.72 13.08 0.03
C THR A 100 -1.04 13.25 1.51
N GLY A 101 -0.06 13.02 2.39
CA GLY A 101 -0.32 12.95 3.82
C GLY A 101 0.88 12.69 4.72
N ASN A 102 0.88 13.22 5.95
CA ASN A 102 1.97 12.94 6.90
C ASN A 102 2.14 11.45 7.21
N SER A 103 1.04 10.70 7.25
CA SER A 103 1.03 9.24 7.39
C SER A 103 0.14 8.61 6.33
N ASN A 104 0.71 7.68 5.56
CA ASN A 104 0.01 6.90 4.54
C ASN A 104 0.13 5.41 4.84
N VAL A 105 -0.96 4.66 4.70
CA VAL A 105 -1.02 3.20 4.83
C VAL A 105 -1.69 2.62 3.59
N TRP A 106 -1.03 1.67 2.93
CA TRP A 106 -1.54 1.01 1.72
C TRP A 106 -1.29 -0.50 1.78
N ASP A 107 -2.35 -1.30 1.84
CA ASP A 107 -2.29 -2.75 2.12
C ASP A 107 -3.19 -3.47 1.10
N TRP A 108 -2.63 -4.00 0.01
CA TRP A 108 -3.42 -4.71 -1.01
C TRP A 108 -2.95 -6.15 -1.17
N ASN A 109 -3.88 -7.08 -0.99
CA ASN A 109 -3.76 -8.42 -1.54
C ASN A 109 -4.59 -8.48 -2.83
N VAL A 110 -3.90 -8.56 -3.97
CA VAL A 110 -4.49 -8.55 -5.31
C VAL A 110 -4.41 -9.94 -5.93
N GLY A 111 -5.47 -10.39 -6.59
CA GLY A 111 -5.44 -11.63 -7.39
C GLY A 111 -5.76 -12.90 -6.60
N TYR A 112 -6.30 -12.82 -5.37
CA TYR A 112 -6.60 -14.01 -4.57
C TYR A 112 -7.54 -15.01 -5.31
N GLY A 113 -6.95 -16.08 -5.86
CA GLY A 113 -7.65 -17.12 -6.62
C GLY A 113 -7.63 -16.96 -8.15
N GLY A 114 -6.89 -15.99 -8.70
CA GLY A 114 -6.68 -15.76 -10.13
C GLY A 114 -5.28 -15.21 -10.43
N SER A 115 -5.02 -14.83 -11.68
CA SER A 115 -3.89 -13.94 -12.01
C SER A 115 -4.32 -12.47 -11.90
N ALA A 116 -3.35 -11.55 -11.93
CA ALA A 116 -3.60 -10.10 -12.01
C ALA A 116 -2.77 -9.47 -13.14
N ASP A 117 -2.95 -10.05 -14.33
CA ASP A 117 -2.22 -9.70 -15.54
C ASP A 117 -2.66 -8.34 -16.13
N SER A 118 -1.92 -7.86 -17.12
CA SER A 118 -2.30 -6.81 -18.08
C SER A 118 -2.62 -5.43 -17.48
N SER A 119 -2.15 -5.15 -16.28
CA SER A 119 -2.54 -3.94 -15.52
C SER A 119 -1.48 -2.84 -15.60
N VAL A 120 -1.91 -1.60 -15.44
CA VAL A 120 -1.06 -0.40 -15.28
C VAL A 120 -1.36 0.21 -13.92
N VAL A 121 -0.33 0.54 -13.15
CA VAL A 121 -0.45 1.02 -11.77
C VAL A 121 0.51 2.19 -11.56
N ASP A 122 -0.04 3.40 -11.47
CA ASP A 122 0.67 4.66 -11.24
C ASP A 122 0.43 5.15 -9.79
N VAL A 123 1.50 5.26 -8.99
CA VAL A 123 1.38 5.60 -7.56
C VAL A 123 2.28 6.78 -7.16
N ASP A 124 1.68 7.90 -6.74
CA ASP A 124 2.39 9.10 -6.23
C ASP A 124 2.13 9.32 -4.73
N ILE A 125 3.19 9.29 -3.94
CA ILE A 125 3.13 9.40 -2.48
C ILE A 125 4.02 10.52 -1.97
N SER A 126 3.38 11.50 -1.32
CA SER A 126 4.08 12.53 -0.55
C SER A 126 3.70 12.42 0.93
N GLY A 127 4.65 12.00 1.75
CA GLY A 127 4.44 11.91 3.19
C GLY A 127 5.70 11.98 4.06
N ASN A 128 5.51 11.74 5.36
CA ASN A 128 6.61 11.62 6.32
C ASN A 128 6.77 10.18 6.82
N SER A 129 5.67 9.46 6.99
CA SER A 129 5.63 8.05 7.37
C SER A 129 4.75 7.27 6.40
N ASN A 130 5.36 6.32 5.71
CA ASN A 130 4.72 5.53 4.67
C ASN A 130 4.84 4.05 5.06
N GLN A 131 3.72 3.33 5.12
CA GLN A 131 3.65 1.92 5.53
C GLN A 131 2.85 1.11 4.52
N PHE A 132 3.51 0.24 3.73
CA PHE A 132 2.83 -0.55 2.70
C PHE A 132 3.07 -2.05 2.82
N ASP A 133 2.09 -2.84 2.39
CA ASP A 133 2.11 -4.30 2.36
C ASP A 133 1.33 -4.75 1.11
N ILE A 134 2.04 -5.03 0.01
CA ILE A 134 1.42 -5.31 -1.29
C ILE A 134 1.81 -6.71 -1.76
N ASP A 135 0.82 -7.59 -1.86
CA ASP A 135 0.90 -8.86 -2.58
C ASP A 135 0.15 -8.71 -3.91
N TRP A 136 0.86 -8.52 -5.02
CA TRP A 136 0.26 -8.52 -6.35
C TRP A 136 0.22 -9.93 -6.95
N ALA A 137 -0.92 -10.31 -7.54
CA ALA A 137 -1.23 -11.64 -8.11
C ALA A 137 -1.09 -12.86 -7.16
N TYR A 138 -0.71 -12.63 -5.91
CA TYR A 138 -0.75 -13.56 -4.78
C TYR A 138 0.21 -14.76 -4.85
N ASN A 139 -0.05 -15.71 -5.76
CA ASN A 139 0.81 -16.87 -6.05
C ASN A 139 0.61 -17.34 -7.53
N ALA A 140 0.26 -16.42 -8.43
CA ALA A 140 -0.15 -16.68 -9.80
C ALA A 140 0.81 -16.00 -10.78
N SER A 141 0.28 -15.20 -11.71
CA SER A 141 1.06 -14.36 -12.61
C SER A 141 0.55 -12.92 -12.62
N ALA A 142 1.47 -12.02 -12.91
CA ALA A 142 1.28 -10.61 -13.18
C ALA A 142 1.75 -10.28 -14.62
N GLU A 143 1.40 -11.13 -15.60
CA GLU A 143 1.91 -11.04 -16.98
C GLU A 143 1.58 -9.66 -17.58
N ARG A 144 2.58 -8.94 -18.09
CA ARG A 144 2.47 -7.57 -18.63
C ARG A 144 1.89 -6.54 -17.64
N LEU A 145 2.19 -6.68 -16.35
CA LEU A 145 2.04 -5.59 -15.38
C LEU A 145 3.06 -4.48 -15.69
N ASP A 146 2.59 -3.24 -15.70
CA ASP A 146 3.41 -2.02 -15.64
C ASP A 146 3.06 -1.33 -14.31
N PHE A 147 4.04 -1.14 -13.43
CA PHE A 147 3.81 -0.59 -12.09
C PHE A 147 4.92 0.43 -11.79
N ASP A 148 4.51 1.65 -11.48
CA ASP A 148 5.34 2.79 -11.13
C ASP A 148 5.00 3.24 -9.70
N LEU A 149 6.01 3.29 -8.83
CA LEU A 149 5.91 3.82 -7.47
C LEU A 149 6.87 4.98 -7.27
N ASP A 150 6.32 6.19 -7.11
CA ASP A 150 7.04 7.42 -6.79
C ASP A 150 6.74 7.84 -5.34
N ILE A 151 7.77 7.80 -4.49
CA ILE A 151 7.76 8.39 -3.14
C ILE A 151 8.59 9.67 -3.16
N ASN A 152 8.01 10.72 -3.72
CA ASN A 152 8.54 12.08 -3.81
C ASN A 152 9.08 12.66 -2.49
N THR A 153 8.52 12.24 -1.35
CA THR A 153 9.05 12.59 -0.01
C THR A 153 8.75 11.50 1.02
N GLY A 154 9.74 11.16 1.87
CA GLY A 154 9.57 10.36 3.08
C GLY A 154 10.61 10.66 4.18
N SER A 155 10.19 10.71 5.45
CA SER A 155 11.13 10.70 6.59
C SER A 155 11.37 9.28 7.12
N SER A 156 10.44 8.36 6.84
CA SER A 156 10.52 6.92 7.05
C SER A 156 9.56 6.22 6.10
N ASN A 157 10.10 5.35 5.26
CA ASN A 157 9.36 4.49 4.34
C ASN A 157 9.57 3.05 4.79
N VAL A 158 8.50 2.33 5.12
CA VAL A 158 8.57 0.93 5.58
C VAL A 158 7.59 0.11 4.77
N TRP A 159 8.06 -0.73 3.86
CA TRP A 159 7.15 -1.47 2.97
C TRP A 159 7.70 -2.79 2.48
N ASP A 160 6.78 -3.71 2.17
CA ASP A 160 7.04 -4.97 1.49
C ASP A 160 6.14 -4.99 0.23
N ILE A 161 6.75 -5.22 -0.94
CA ILE A 161 6.03 -5.29 -2.23
C ILE A 161 6.47 -6.54 -2.99
N ASN A 162 5.57 -7.53 -2.99
CA ASN A 162 5.71 -8.81 -3.67
C ASN A 162 4.87 -8.81 -4.96
N ILE A 163 5.49 -9.22 -6.06
CA ILE A 163 4.87 -9.39 -7.39
C ILE A 163 5.40 -10.69 -8.00
N ASP A 164 4.59 -11.46 -8.72
CA ASP A 164 4.92 -12.83 -9.13
C ASP A 164 5.05 -13.17 -10.66
N ALA A 165 5.31 -12.17 -11.54
CA ALA A 165 5.77 -12.32 -12.97
C ALA A 165 4.85 -13.12 -13.95
N ASP A 166 5.08 -13.40 -15.24
CA ASP A 166 6.06 -13.02 -16.28
C ASP A 166 6.12 -11.50 -16.59
N ASP A 167 7.14 -11.08 -17.36
CA ASP A 167 7.34 -9.79 -18.10
C ASP A 167 6.93 -8.44 -17.47
N VAL A 168 6.79 -8.40 -16.13
CA VAL A 168 6.57 -7.21 -15.31
C VAL A 168 7.60 -6.10 -15.60
N THR A 169 7.11 -4.88 -15.79
CA THR A 169 7.90 -3.65 -15.63
C THR A 169 7.57 -3.04 -14.28
N TRP A 170 8.59 -2.90 -13.43
CA TRP A 170 8.48 -2.36 -12.07
C TRP A 170 9.47 -1.21 -11.92
N ASN A 171 9.00 0.02 -11.77
CA ASN A 171 9.87 1.17 -11.56
C ASN A 171 9.59 1.80 -10.18
N VAL A 172 10.66 2.09 -9.44
CA VAL A 172 10.59 2.51 -8.03
C VAL A 172 11.50 3.70 -7.79
N ASP A 173 10.92 4.87 -7.58
CA ASP A 173 11.63 6.09 -7.23
C ASP A 173 11.32 6.45 -5.77
N VAL A 174 12.34 6.49 -4.90
CA VAL A 174 12.16 6.74 -3.46
C VAL A 174 13.12 7.81 -2.96
N ILE A 175 12.56 8.91 -2.47
CA ILE A 175 13.31 9.99 -1.82
C ILE A 175 12.97 10.01 -0.33
N GLY A 176 13.93 9.66 0.53
CA GLY A 176 13.69 9.77 1.97
C GLY A 176 14.78 9.27 2.91
N SER A 177 14.62 9.56 4.20
CA SER A 177 15.46 8.96 5.27
C SER A 177 14.82 7.72 5.88
N SER A 178 15.59 6.93 6.61
CA SER A 178 15.13 5.81 7.46
C SER A 178 14.19 4.85 6.72
N ASN A 179 14.62 4.43 5.52
CA ASN A 179 13.88 3.51 4.66
C ASN A 179 14.17 2.07 5.09
N ASN A 180 13.16 1.25 5.27
CA ASN A 180 13.31 -0.17 5.57
C ASN A 180 12.35 -0.93 4.67
N PHE A 181 12.80 -1.38 3.50
CA PHE A 181 11.89 -1.93 2.51
C PHE A 181 12.42 -3.15 1.76
N ALA A 182 11.49 -4.01 1.36
CA ALA A 182 11.74 -5.20 0.56
C ALA A 182 10.90 -5.16 -0.72
N THR A 183 11.47 -5.63 -1.83
CA THR A 183 10.68 -6.01 -3.00
C THR A 183 11.08 -7.37 -3.55
N THR A 184 10.07 -8.18 -3.91
CA THR A 184 10.23 -9.51 -4.51
C THR A 184 9.56 -9.55 -5.87
N GLN A 185 10.28 -10.06 -6.88
CA GLN A 185 9.78 -10.27 -8.25
C GLN A 185 10.12 -11.72 -8.68
N SER A 186 9.14 -12.62 -8.85
CA SER A 186 9.43 -14.06 -9.09
C SER A 186 8.26 -14.87 -9.66
N ASP A 187 8.35 -15.63 -10.74
CA ASP A 187 9.45 -15.92 -11.68
C ASP A 187 8.86 -16.05 -13.10
N GLY A 188 9.58 -15.50 -14.09
CA GLY A 188 9.20 -15.58 -15.50
C GLY A 188 10.27 -15.00 -16.42
N ALA A 189 9.83 -14.59 -17.61
CA ALA A 189 10.66 -14.07 -18.68
C ALA A 189 10.60 -12.54 -18.79
N TYR A 190 11.75 -11.91 -19.02
CA TYR A 190 11.89 -10.51 -19.45
C TYR A 190 11.43 -9.43 -18.46
N GLN A 191 11.07 -9.81 -17.23
CA GLN A 191 10.78 -8.88 -16.14
C GLN A 191 11.94 -7.91 -15.85
N SER A 192 11.65 -6.68 -15.48
CA SER A 192 12.64 -5.66 -15.13
C SER A 192 12.23 -4.81 -13.94
N LEU A 193 13.14 -4.67 -12.97
CA LEU A 193 13.11 -3.65 -11.94
C LEU A 193 14.02 -2.48 -12.34
N THR A 194 13.49 -1.26 -12.41
CA THR A 194 14.26 -0.01 -12.34
C THR A 194 14.09 0.60 -10.96
N MET A 195 15.16 1.09 -10.33
CA MET A 195 15.06 1.73 -9.02
C MET A 195 15.97 2.96 -8.92
N GLU A 196 15.43 4.12 -8.55
CA GLU A 196 16.21 5.24 -8.02
C GLU A 196 15.92 5.37 -6.52
N TRP A 197 16.95 5.28 -5.67
CA TRP A 197 16.78 5.54 -4.24
C TRP A 197 17.80 6.57 -3.74
N VAL A 198 17.26 7.69 -3.22
CA VAL A 198 18.02 8.78 -2.61
C VAL A 198 17.68 8.84 -1.13
N GLY A 199 18.64 8.51 -0.24
CA GLY A 199 18.31 8.38 1.17
C GLY A 199 19.42 8.06 2.15
N SER A 200 19.08 7.97 3.44
CA SER A 200 20.07 7.65 4.47
C SER A 200 19.53 6.79 5.60
N ASN A 201 20.42 6.01 6.23
CA ASN A 201 20.10 5.05 7.30
C ASN A 201 19.06 4.01 6.85
N GLY A 202 19.21 3.53 5.60
CA GLY A 202 18.28 2.56 5.02
C GLY A 202 18.70 1.10 5.19
N ASP A 203 17.73 0.19 5.11
CA ASP A 203 17.90 -1.26 5.06
C ASP A 203 17.01 -1.78 3.91
N ILE A 204 17.63 -2.21 2.81
CA ILE A 204 16.94 -2.45 1.53
C ILE A 204 17.16 -3.89 1.05
N ASP A 205 16.10 -4.65 0.89
CA ASP A 205 16.09 -6.00 0.31
C ASP A 205 15.52 -5.98 -1.12
N ILE A 206 16.29 -6.48 -2.10
CA ILE A 206 15.80 -6.67 -3.48
C ILE A 206 15.96 -8.13 -3.85
N ILE A 207 14.85 -8.81 -4.17
CA ILE A 207 14.82 -10.23 -4.49
C ILE A 207 14.22 -10.41 -5.88
N GLN A 208 14.95 -11.05 -6.79
CA GLN A 208 14.43 -11.39 -8.13
C GLN A 208 14.79 -12.82 -8.50
N SER A 209 13.81 -13.57 -9.01
CA SER A 209 14.04 -14.89 -9.62
C SER A 209 13.54 -14.87 -11.07
N SER A 210 14.32 -15.39 -12.01
CA SER A 210 13.98 -15.39 -13.44
C SER A 210 14.42 -16.67 -14.15
N GLY A 211 13.84 -16.99 -15.30
CA GLY A 211 14.35 -18.06 -16.17
C GLY A 211 13.30 -19.08 -16.61
N THR A 212 12.10 -19.07 -16.00
CA THR A 212 10.94 -19.74 -16.59
C THR A 212 10.65 -19.11 -17.96
N CYS A 213 10.42 -19.96 -18.97
CA CYS A 213 10.24 -19.54 -20.36
C CYS A 213 8.93 -20.03 -20.98
N PRO A 214 8.26 -19.20 -21.79
CA PRO A 214 7.22 -19.65 -22.70
C PRO A 214 7.70 -20.74 -23.67
N THR A 215 6.77 -21.60 -24.11
CA THR A 215 7.10 -22.74 -24.99
C THR A 215 7.73 -22.27 -26.30
N GLY A 216 8.96 -22.73 -26.57
CA GLY A 216 9.72 -22.38 -27.79
C GLY A 216 10.72 -21.25 -27.60
N ILE A 217 10.74 -20.60 -26.43
CA ILE A 217 11.78 -19.66 -26.02
C ILE A 217 12.89 -20.43 -25.28
N SER A 218 14.15 -20.06 -25.53
CA SER A 218 15.34 -20.78 -25.01
C SER A 218 16.20 -19.96 -24.05
N SER A 219 15.83 -18.71 -23.78
CA SER A 219 16.53 -17.83 -22.84
C SER A 219 15.57 -16.74 -22.39
N CYS A 220 15.37 -16.70 -21.07
CA CYS A 220 14.53 -15.78 -20.33
C CYS A 220 15.39 -15.29 -19.17
N TYR A 221 15.27 -14.01 -18.85
CA TYR A 221 16.11 -13.36 -17.84
C TYR A 221 15.31 -12.25 -17.18
N GLY A 222 15.67 -11.93 -15.93
CA GLY A 222 15.26 -10.72 -15.23
C GLY A 222 16.36 -9.67 -15.29
N VAL A 223 15.97 -8.40 -15.14
CA VAL A 223 16.91 -7.28 -15.00
C VAL A 223 16.64 -6.55 -13.68
N ILE A 224 17.71 -6.16 -13.00
CA ILE A 224 17.69 -5.15 -11.94
C ILE A 224 18.59 -4.01 -12.40
N ASN A 225 18.03 -2.81 -12.52
CA ASN A 225 18.72 -1.57 -12.88
C ASN A 225 18.51 -0.55 -11.75
N ALA A 226 19.37 -0.57 -10.75
CA ALA A 226 19.24 0.26 -9.55
C ALA A 226 20.35 1.32 -9.45
N ASP A 227 19.96 2.55 -9.14
CA ASP A 227 20.85 3.66 -8.75
C ASP A 227 20.57 4.08 -7.30
N PHE A 228 21.63 4.35 -6.55
CA PHE A 228 21.59 4.56 -5.10
C PHE A 228 22.48 5.75 -4.69
N ASP A 229 21.87 6.88 -4.32
CA ASP A 229 22.56 7.98 -3.65
C ASP A 229 22.27 7.90 -2.14
N SER A 230 23.18 7.27 -1.37
CA SER A 230 22.89 6.97 0.03
C SER A 230 24.04 7.02 1.04
N GLU A 231 23.70 7.35 2.29
CA GLU A 231 24.61 7.29 3.44
C GLU A 231 24.13 6.38 4.58
N ASN A 232 25.05 5.60 5.14
CA ASN A 232 24.80 4.66 6.24
C ASN A 232 23.72 3.60 5.92
N ALA A 233 23.63 3.21 4.66
CA ALA A 233 22.70 2.21 4.15
C ALA A 233 23.23 0.77 4.23
N ILE A 234 22.31 -0.18 4.29
CA ILE A 234 22.50 -1.59 3.93
C ILE A 234 21.60 -1.85 2.72
N VAL A 235 22.14 -2.55 1.71
CA VAL A 235 21.38 -3.00 0.53
C VAL A 235 21.81 -4.42 0.21
N ASP A 236 20.86 -5.36 0.26
CA ASP A 236 21.03 -6.77 -0.05
C ASP A 236 20.26 -7.15 -1.31
N ILE A 237 20.97 -7.35 -2.42
CA ILE A 237 20.39 -7.80 -3.70
C ILE A 237 20.59 -9.31 -3.86
N LYS A 238 19.49 -10.04 -4.07
CA LYS A 238 19.44 -11.49 -4.23
C LYS A 238 18.77 -11.83 -5.56
N GLN A 239 19.57 -12.00 -6.62
CA GLN A 239 19.10 -12.43 -7.95
C GLN A 239 19.51 -13.88 -8.22
N LYS A 240 18.60 -14.68 -8.81
CA LYS A 240 18.88 -16.09 -9.17
C LYS A 240 18.09 -16.59 -10.39
N ASP A 241 18.58 -17.67 -10.98
CA ASP A 241 17.90 -18.37 -12.07
C ASP A 241 16.92 -19.46 -11.56
N THR A 242 15.91 -19.80 -12.35
CA THR A 242 14.97 -20.88 -12.05
C THR A 242 15.66 -22.25 -12.00
N GLY A 243 15.89 -22.76 -10.79
CA GLY A 243 16.49 -24.08 -10.56
C GLY A 243 17.79 -24.05 -9.76
N ASP A 244 18.33 -22.86 -9.50
CA ASP A 244 19.45 -22.60 -8.58
C ASP A 244 18.97 -22.19 -7.17
#